data_AF-A0A397E9S3-F1
#
_entry.id   AF-A0A397E9S3-F1
#
_cell.length_a   1.000
_cell.length_b   1.000
_cell.length_c   1.000
_cell.angle_alpha   90.00
_cell.angle_beta   90.00
_cell.angle_gamma   90.00
#
_symmetry.space_group_name_H-M   'P 1'
#
loop_
_entity.id
_entity.type
_entity.pdbx_description
1 polymer ?
#
loop_
_entity_poly.entity_id
_entity_poly.type
_entity_poly.pdbx_seq_one_letter_code
_entity_poly.pdbx_strand_id
1 'polypeptide(L)' 'LLIELLESDDPKTVAVALYDLGDFVRFYPNGKHIAKRLGAKKVAMKLMTHENPDVQKQALTCISKMMVNKWEFVK' A
#
# COMPACT_ATOMS: atom_id res chain seq x y z
N LEU A 1 4.79 11.20 -6.99
CA LEU A 1 3.62 10.28 -6.93
C LEU A 1 3.49 9.69 -5.52
N LEU A 2 2.31 9.22 -5.09
CA LEU A 2 2.13 8.59 -3.76
C LEU A 2 3.12 7.43 -3.50
N ILE A 3 3.44 6.66 -4.54
CA ILE A 3 4.41 5.56 -4.45
C ILE A 3 5.85 6.03 -4.16
N GLU A 4 6.24 7.23 -4.58
CA GLU A 4 7.58 7.78 -4.32
C GLU A 4 7.77 8.12 -2.83
N LEU A 5 6.67 8.43 -2.12
CA LEU A 5 6.71 8.69 -0.68
C LEU A 5 7.02 7.45 0.16
N LEU A 6 6.99 6.25 -0.43
CA LEU A 6 7.39 5.00 0.23
C LEU A 6 8.91 4.91 0.46
N GLU A 7 9.69 5.78 -0.18
CA GLU A 7 11.15 5.89 -0.02
C GLU A 7 11.54 7.08 0.87
N SER A 8 10.57 7.74 1.52
CA SER A 8 10.82 8.84 2.46
C SER A 8 11.60 8.35 3.69
N ASP A 9 12.50 9.19 4.20
CA ASP A 9 13.21 8.95 5.46
C ASP A 9 12.31 9.18 6.69
N ASP A 10 11.16 9.84 6.55
CA ASP A 10 10.19 10.01 7.62
C ASP A 10 9.24 8.80 7.70
N PRO A 11 9.32 7.97 8.76
CA PRO A 11 8.48 6.78 8.89
C PRO A 11 6.99 7.09 8.92
N LYS A 12 6.60 8.27 9.42
CA LYS A 12 5.21 8.70 9.44
C LYS A 12 4.70 8.93 8.02
N THR A 13 5.47 9.62 7.19
CA THR A 13 5.18 9.80 5.76
C THR A 13 5.02 8.46 5.05
N VAL A 14 5.93 7.51 5.28
CA VAL A 14 5.85 6.17 4.68
C VAL A 14 4.58 5.43 5.13
N ALA A 15 4.27 5.45 6.43
CA ALA A 15 3.09 4.79 6.98
C ALA A 15 1.77 5.36 6.42
N VAL A 16 1.67 6.68 6.31
CA VAL A 16 0.50 7.35 5.71
C VAL A 16 0.40 7.02 4.22
N ALA A 17 1.51 7.07 3.49
CA ALA A 17 1.53 6.74 2.07
C ALA A 17 1.09 5.28 1.80
N LEU A 18 1.50 4.33 2.65
CA LEU A 18 1.05 2.93 2.59
C LEU A 18 -0.46 2.79 2.85
N TYR A 19 -0.97 3.53 3.84
CA TYR A 19 -2.40 3.54 4.15
C TYR A 19 -3.22 4.04 2.95
N ASP A 20 -2.86 5.21 2.43
CA ASP A 20 -3.54 5.86 1.30
C ASP A 20 -3.46 5.01 0.03
N LEU A 21 -2.31 4.37 -0.23
CA LEU A 21 -2.12 3.51 -1.39
C LEU A 21 -3.01 2.27 -1.32
N GLY A 22 -3.16 1.68 -0.12
CA GLY A 22 -4.07 0.57 0.11
C GLY A 22 -5.53 0.96 -0.15
N ASP A 23 -5.94 2.14 0.32
CA ASP A 23 -7.30 2.66 0.12
C ASP A 23 -7.56 3.07 -1.33
N PHE A 24 -6.57 3.66 -2.01
CA PHE A 24 -6.64 3.91 -3.43
C PHE A 24 -6.91 2.61 -4.21
N VAL A 25 -6.20 1.53 -3.88
CA VAL A 25 -6.43 0.22 -4.53
C VAL A 25 -7.82 -0.35 -4.21
N ARG A 26 -8.33 -0.11 -3.00
CA ARG A 26 -9.64 -0.60 -2.56
C ARG A 26 -10.81 0.16 -3.19
N PHE A 27 -10.74 1.48 -3.22
CA PHE A 27 -11.90 2.33 -3.53
C PHE A 27 -11.89 2.87 -4.94
N TYR A 28 -10.73 3.00 -5.59
CA TYR A 28 -10.67 3.55 -6.94
C TYR A 28 -10.91 2.44 -7.98
N PRO A 29 -11.87 2.62 -8.91
CA PRO A 29 -12.03 1.73 -10.06
C PRO A 29 -10.70 1.62 -10.82
N ASN A 30 -10.23 0.40 -11.06
CA ASN A 30 -8.92 0.11 -11.66
C ASN A 30 -7.68 0.45 -10.80
N GLY A 31 -7.83 0.84 -9.53
CA GLY A 31 -6.71 1.16 -8.63
C GLY A 31 -5.67 0.03 -8.56
N LYS A 32 -6.11 -1.23 -8.52
CA LYS A 32 -5.24 -2.42 -8.56
C LYS A 32 -4.39 -2.51 -9.83
N HIS A 33 -4.96 -2.20 -10.99
CA HIS A 33 -4.22 -2.22 -12.26
C HIS A 33 -3.17 -1.12 -12.31
N ILE A 34 -3.51 0.08 -11.84
CA ILE A 34 -2.58 1.22 -11.77
C ILE A 34 -1.43 0.91 -10.79
N ALA A 35 -1.74 0.44 -9.58
CA ALA A 35 -0.74 0.06 -8.59
C ALA A 35 0.19 -1.05 -9.09
N LYS A 36 -0.34 -2.03 -9.84
CA LYS A 36 0.46 -3.07 -10.49
C LYS A 36 1.41 -2.49 -11.55
N ARG A 37 0.92 -1.59 -12.41
CA ARG A 37 1.73 -0.93 -13.46
C ARG A 37 2.86 -0.10 -12.87
N LEU A 38 2.64 0.55 -11.74
CA LEU A 38 3.64 1.34 -11.03
C LEU A 38 4.59 0.49 -10.16
N GLY A 39 4.39 -0.83 -10.07
CA GLY A 39 5.23 -1.70 -9.24
C GLY A 39 5.01 -1.55 -7.73
N ALA A 40 3.91 -0.92 -7.30
CA ALA A 40 3.65 -0.54 -5.91
C ALA A 40 3.66 -1.72 -4.95
N LYS A 41 3.14 -2.88 -5.39
CA LYS A 41 3.17 -4.12 -4.61
C LYS A 41 4.60 -4.54 -4.24
N LYS A 42 5.56 -4.42 -5.16
CA LYS A 42 6.95 -4.83 -4.91
C LYS A 42 7.61 -3.95 -3.85
N VAL A 43 7.34 -2.64 -3.88
CA VAL A 43 7.87 -1.68 -2.91
C VAL A 43 7.25 -1.92 -1.54
N ALA A 44 5.91 -1.97 -1.45
CA ALA A 44 5.21 -2.21 -0.19
C ALA A 44 5.56 -3.56 0.46
N MET A 45 5.84 -4.62 -0.32
CA MET A 45 6.28 -5.91 0.23
C MET A 45 7.61 -5.81 0.98
N LYS A 46 8.55 -4.96 0.54
CA LYS A 46 9.83 -4.76 1.24
C LYS A 46 9.65 -4.10 2.61
N LEU A 47 8.59 -3.29 2.76
CA LEU A 47 8.30 -2.54 3.99
C LEU A 47 7.55 -3.37 5.05
N MET A 48 7.13 -4.61 4.74
CA MET A 48 6.44 -5.48 5.70
C MET A 48 7.34 -5.96 6.86
N THR A 49 8.66 -5.84 6.72
CA THR A 49 9.64 -6.16 7.76
C THR A 49 10.40 -4.91 8.23
N HIS A 50 9.81 -3.72 8.05
CA HIS A 50 10.40 -2.46 8.49
C HIS A 50 10.48 -2.39 10.02
N GLU A 51 11.54 -1.77 10.55
CA GLU A 51 11.78 -1.66 12.01
C GLU A 51 10.73 -0.81 12.73
N ASN A 52 10.25 0.25 12.07
CA ASN A 52 9.17 1.06 12.58
C ASN A 52 7.83 0.26 12.53
N PRO A 53 7.15 0.07 13.67
CA PRO A 53 5.96 -0.78 13.77
C PRO A 53 4.76 -0.23 12.98
N ASP A 54 4.63 1.09 12.84
CA ASP A 54 3.53 1.70 12.07
C ASP A 54 3.73 1.46 10.57
N VAL A 55 4.96 1.60 10.08
CA VAL A 55 5.30 1.27 8.68
C VAL A 55 5.05 -0.20 8.40
N GLN A 56 5.52 -1.10 9.26
CA GLN A 56 5.28 -2.54 9.13
C GLN A 56 3.78 -2.87 9.08
N LYS A 57 3.00 -2.34 10.04
CA LYS A 57 1.55 -2.55 10.14
C LYS A 57 0.84 -2.06 8.88
N GLN A 58 1.16 -0.85 8.41
CA GLN A 58 0.53 -0.29 7.23
C GLN A 58 0.96 -1.00 5.95
N ALA A 59 2.19 -1.50 5.86
CA ALA A 59 2.66 -2.28 4.72
C ALA A 59 1.89 -3.59 4.59
N LEU A 60 1.74 -4.34 5.70
CA LEU A 60 0.95 -5.57 5.74
C LEU A 60 -0.51 -5.31 5.36
N THR A 61 -1.10 -4.24 5.89
CA THR A 61 -2.48 -3.85 5.59
C THR A 61 -2.64 -3.45 4.12
N CYS A 62 -1.74 -2.64 3.59
CA CYS A 62 -1.71 -2.22 2.19
C CYS A 62 -1.61 -3.43 1.25
N ILE A 63 -0.68 -4.36 1.51
CA ILE A 63 -0.54 -5.58 0.71
C ILE A 63 -1.79 -6.45 0.78
N SER A 64 -2.36 -6.62 1.98
CA SER A 64 -3.62 -7.37 2.15
C SER A 64 -4.72 -6.77 1.30
N LYS A 65 -4.85 -5.43 1.30
CA LYS A 65 -5.80 -4.72 0.44
C LYS A 65 -5.53 -4.97 -1.06
N MET A 66 -4.27 -4.94 -1.49
CA MET A 66 -3.91 -5.19 -2.90
C MET A 66 -4.20 -6.62 -3.38
N MET A 67 -4.25 -7.59 -2.47
CA MET A 67 -4.44 -9.00 -2.82
C MET A 67 -5.91 -9.36 -3.06
N VAL A 68 -6.85 -8.58 -2.51
CA VAL A 68 -8.29 -8.79 -2.74
C VAL A 68 -8.62 -8.57 -4.23
N ASN A 69 -9.29 -9.54 -4.85
CA ASN A 69 -9.68 -9.49 -6.26
C ASN A 69 -11.10 -8.96 -6.48
N LYS A 70 -11.93 -9.01 -5.44
CA LYS A 70 -13.38 -8.85 -5.49
C LYS A 70 -13.87 -8.10 -4.26
N TRP A 71 -13.51 -6.83 -4.16
CA TRP A 71 -13.84 -5.98 -3.01
C TRP A 71 -15.36 -5.85 -2.80
N GLU A 72 -16.13 -5.93 -3.87
CA GLU A 72 -17.59 -5.89 -3.89
C GLU A 72 -18.27 -7.07 -3.17
N PHE A 73 -17.54 -8.16 -2.92
CA PHE A 73 -18.01 -9.34 -2.18
C PHE A 73 -17.49 -9.40 -0.73
N VAL A 74 -16.63 -8.45 -0.33
CA VAL A 74 -16.12 -8.31 1.04
C VAL A 74 -16.96 -7.22 1.73
N LYS A 75 -18.17 -7.58 2.15
CA LYS A 75 -19.06 -6.73 2.96
C LYS A 75 -19.42 -7.46 4.24
#